data_AF-A0A524BA44-F1
#
_entry.id   AF-A0A524BA44-F1
#
_cell.length_a   1.000
_cell.length_b   1.000
_cell.length_c   1.000
_cell.angle_alpha   90.00
_cell.angle_beta   90.00
_cell.angle_gamma   90.00
#
_symmetry.space_group_name_H-M   'P 1'
#
loop_
_entity.id
_entity.type
_entity.pdbx_description
1 polymer ?
#
loop_
_entity_poly.entity_id
_entity_poly.type
_entity_poly.pdbx_seq_one_letter_code
_entity_poly.pdbx_strand_id
1 'polypeptide(L)' 'MLRVEFTVEPFVEGNPGRHVMAAVDAVRHLGPEIEFGPFGSEFTSSDDVVAAAVAALIGAAYSNGATHVNVHIERVDR' A
#
# COMPACT_ATOMS: atom_id res chain seq x y z
N MET A 1 14.11 9.47 -3.22
CA MET A 1 13.00 8.75 -2.58
C MET A 1 12.14 8.12 -3.66
N LEU A 2 11.37 7.09 -3.31
CA LEU A 2 10.36 6.50 -4.19
C LEU A 2 8.98 6.81 -3.64
N ARG A 3 8.06 7.21 -4.51
CA ARG A 3 6.63 7.31 -4.21
C ARG A 3 5.95 6.03 -4.69
N VAL A 4 5.10 5.48 -3.85
CA VAL A 4 4.32 4.28 -4.11
C VAL A 4 2.85 4.64 -4.02
N GLU A 5 2.09 4.38 -5.08
CA GLU A 5 0.63 4.49 -5.10
C GLU A 5 0.06 3.07 -5.23
N PHE A 6 -0.96 2.72 -4.46
CA PHE A 6 -1.52 1.38 -4.47
C PHE A 6 -3.03 1.32 -4.23
N THR A 7 -3.65 0.27 -4.76
CA THR A 7 -5.03 -0.12 -4.44
C THR A 7 -5.09 -1.58 -4.03
N VAL A 8 -6.03 -1.91 -3.16
CA VAL A 8 -6.30 -3.28 -2.70
C VAL A 8 -7.79 -3.54 -2.83
N GLU A 9 -8.15 -4.57 -3.60
CA GLU A 9 -9.52 -4.86 -3.98
C GLU A 9 -9.97 -6.25 -3.50
N PRO A 10 -11.29 -6.44 -3.25
CA PRO A 10 -12.38 -5.50 -3.50
C PRO A 10 -12.42 -4.34 -2.48
N PHE A 11 -12.66 -3.12 -2.94
CA PHE A 11 -12.78 -1.94 -2.07
C PHE A 11 -14.23 -1.47 -2.00
N VAL A 12 -14.69 -1.11 -0.80
CA VAL A 12 -16.00 -0.50 -0.57
C VAL A 12 -15.77 0.80 0.18
N GLU A 13 -16.22 1.91 -0.40
CA GLU A 13 -16.05 3.24 0.18
C GLU A 13 -16.72 3.32 1.57
N GLY A 14 -16.00 3.91 2.53
CA GLY A 14 -16.44 4.02 3.93
C GLY A 14 -16.42 2.71 4.72
N ASN A 15 -16.15 1.57 4.09
CA ASN A 15 -16.11 0.26 4.74
C ASN A 15 -14.99 -0.62 4.15
N PRO A 16 -13.72 -0.25 4.35
CA PRO A 16 -12.59 -1.02 3.83
C PRO A 16 -12.59 -2.44 4.40
N GLY A 17 -12.40 -3.42 3.53
CA GLY A 17 -12.32 -4.82 3.95
C GLY A 17 -11.06 -5.13 4.75
N ARG A 18 -11.05 -6.31 5.40
CA ARG A 18 -9.91 -6.80 6.19
C ARG A 18 -8.59 -6.82 5.41
N HIS A 19 -8.64 -7.20 4.14
CA HIS A 19 -7.50 -7.19 3.22
C HIS A 19 -6.92 -5.80 2.96
N VAL A 20 -7.77 -4.78 2.88
CA VAL A 20 -7.36 -3.38 2.72
C VAL A 20 -6.66 -2.91 3.98
N MET A 21 -7.30 -3.07 5.14
CA MET A 21 -6.75 -2.63 6.42
C MET A 21 -5.46 -3.36 6.77
N ALA A 22 -5.40 -4.68 6.54
CA ALA A 22 -4.19 -5.47 6.81
C ALA A 22 -3.00 -5.03 5.94
N ALA A 23 -3.23 -4.67 4.68
CA ALA A 23 -2.20 -4.16 3.79
C ALA A 23 -1.67 -2.79 4.25
N VAL A 24 -2.58 -1.88 4.62
CA VAL A 24 -2.26 -0.56 5.19
C VAL A 24 -1.44 -0.70 6.46
N ASP A 25 -1.90 -1.56 7.38
CA ASP A 25 -1.21 -1.78 8.66
C ASP A 25 0.18 -2.38 8.42
N ALA A 26 0.32 -3.34 7.51
CA ALA A 26 1.61 -3.96 7.19
C ALA A 26 2.65 -2.93 6.70
N VAL A 27 2.23 -1.96 5.88
CA VAL A 27 3.10 -0.86 5.45
C VAL A 27 3.43 0.07 6.61
N ARG A 28 2.43 0.49 7.41
CA ARG A 28 2.63 1.38 8.56
C ARG A 28 3.61 0.83 9.60
N HIS A 29 3.62 -0.49 9.83
CA HIS A 29 4.56 -1.14 10.76
C HIS A 29 6.03 -0.96 10.35
N LEU A 30 6.31 -0.60 9.11
CA LEU A 30 7.66 -0.34 8.60
C LEU A 30 8.06 1.13 8.69
N GLY A 31 7.15 2.02 9.12
CA GLY A 31 7.42 3.44 9.35
C GLY A 31 6.86 4.44 8.31
N PRO A 32 6.55 4.09 7.04
CA PRO A 32 5.94 5.05 6.14
C PRO A 32 4.57 5.55 6.63
N GLU A 33 4.38 6.86 6.57
CA GLU A 33 3.06 7.48 6.66
C GLU A 33 2.32 7.26 5.34
N ILE A 34 1.06 6.86 5.44
CA ILE A 34 0.21 6.57 4.28
C ILE A 34 -0.86 7.64 4.15
N GLU A 35 -0.92 8.25 2.97
CA GLU A 35 -1.95 9.19 2.58
C GLU A 35 -3.05 8.46 1.80
N PHE A 36 -4.31 8.83 2.06
CA PHE A 36 -5.47 8.23 1.39
C PHE A 36 -6.06 9.23 0.40
N GLY A 37 -5.99 8.89 -0.88
CA GLY A 37 -6.55 9.66 -1.98
C GLY A 37 -7.79 9.00 -2.61
N PRO A 38 -8.47 9.72 -3.52
CA PRO A 38 -9.66 9.21 -4.21
C PRO A 38 -9.36 8.05 -5.16
N PHE A 39 -8.10 7.85 -5.56
CA PHE A 39 -7.69 6.81 -6.52
C PHE A 39 -6.88 5.68 -5.90
N GLY A 40 -6.62 5.74 -4.59
CA GLY A 40 -5.76 4.77 -3.90
C GLY A 40 -5.08 5.37 -2.68
N SER A 41 -4.21 4.58 -2.08
CA SER A 41 -3.34 5.02 -0.99
C SER A 41 -1.94 5.26 -1.52
N GLU A 42 -1.21 6.21 -0.93
CA GLU A 42 0.16 6.48 -1.32
C GLU A 42 1.09 6.69 -0.13
N PHE A 43 2.38 6.43 -0.33
CA PHE A 43 3.44 6.80 0.61
C PHE A 43 4.74 7.09 -0.14
N THR A 44 5.63 7.87 0.47
CA THR A 44 6.97 8.12 -0.05
C THR A 44 8.01 7.67 0.97
N SER A 45 9.04 6.93 0.54
CA SER A 45 10.10 6.47 1.43
C SER A 45 11.43 6.23 0.70
N SER A 46 12.45 5.75 1.43
CA SER A 46 13.73 5.33 0.85
C SER A 46 13.59 4.01 0.08
N ASP A 47 14.49 3.78 -0.86
CA ASP A 47 14.45 2.64 -1.79
C ASP A 47 14.43 1.28 -1.04
N ASP A 48 15.15 1.16 0.08
CA ASP A 48 15.20 -0.04 0.93
C ASP A 48 13.88 -0.28 1.69
N VAL A 49 13.26 0.78 2.21
CA VAL A 49 11.97 0.70 2.91
C VAL A 49 10.85 0.36 1.92
N VAL A 50 10.86 0.94 0.72
CA VAL A 50 9.85 0.68 -0.32
C VAL A 50 9.81 -0.80 -0.72
N ALA A 51 10.96 -1.43 -0.91
CA ALA A 51 11.02 -2.85 -1.27
C ALA A 51 10.37 -3.74 -0.18
N ALA A 52 10.68 -3.48 1.09
CA ALA A 52 10.08 -4.21 2.22
C ALA A 52 8.57 -3.93 2.34
N ALA A 53 8.17 -2.67 2.18
CA ALA A 53 6.78 -2.24 2.27
C ALA A 53 5.88 -2.87 1.21
N VAL A 54 6.33 -2.91 -0.04
CA VAL A 54 5.55 -3.53 -1.14
C VAL A 54 5.41 -5.04 -0.92
N ALA A 55 6.46 -5.72 -0.46
CA ALA A 55 6.38 -7.15 -0.15
C ALA A 55 5.39 -7.43 1.00
N ALA A 56 5.45 -6.64 2.08
CA ALA A 56 4.55 -6.75 3.22
C ALA A 56 3.08 -6.45 2.83
N LEU A 57 2.87 -5.40 2.03
CA LEU A 57 1.56 -5.01 1.47
C LEU A 57 0.93 -6.16 0.70
N ILE A 58 1.65 -6.72 -0.28
CA ILE A 58 1.15 -7.80 -1.15
C ILE A 58 0.85 -9.04 -0.31
N GLY A 59 1.78 -9.43 0.57
CA GLY A 59 1.62 -10.59 1.44
C GLY A 59 0.40 -10.47 2.36
N ALA A 60 0.23 -9.32 3.00
CA ALA A 60 -0.90 -9.06 3.89
C ALA A 60 -2.22 -8.99 3.11
N ALA A 61 -2.26 -8.29 1.97
CA ALA A 61 -3.47 -8.16 1.17
C ALA A 61 -4.04 -9.54 0.78
N TYR A 62 -3.23 -10.37 0.11
CA TYR A 62 -3.69 -11.67 -0.40
C TYR A 62 -3.98 -12.68 0.71
N SER A 63 -3.21 -12.67 1.81
CA SER A 63 -3.49 -13.53 2.98
C SER A 63 -4.82 -13.20 3.67
N ASN A 64 -5.38 -12.02 3.39
CA ASN A 64 -6.60 -11.52 4.01
C ASN A 64 -7.79 -11.41 3.03
N GLY A 65 -7.66 -11.95 1.82
CA GLY A 65 -8.75 -12.07 0.86
C GLY A 65 -8.78 -11.01 -0.24
N ALA A 66 -7.68 -10.27 -0.45
CA ALA A 66 -7.56 -9.46 -1.66
C ALA A 66 -7.65 -10.36 -2.90
N THR A 67 -8.35 -9.88 -3.92
CA THR A 67 -8.41 -10.53 -5.23
C THR A 67 -7.55 -9.81 -6.25
N HIS A 68 -7.26 -8.53 -6.02
CA HIS A 68 -6.51 -7.69 -6.93
C HIS A 68 -5.76 -6.61 -6.14
N VAL A 69 -4.49 -6.38 -6.50
CA VAL A 69 -3.64 -5.34 -5.93
C VAL A 69 -2.95 -4.65 -7.09
N ASN A 70 -3.07 -3.33 -7.18
CA ASN A 70 -2.27 -2.51 -8.09
C ASN A 70 -1.20 -1.76 -7.30
N VAL A 71 0.00 -1.68 -7.85
CA VAL A 71 1.11 -0.92 -7.29
C VAL A 71 1.79 -0.15 -8.41
N HIS A 72 1.87 1.16 -8.25
CA HIS A 72 2.65 2.07 -9.08
C HIS A 72 3.80 2.62 -8.26
N ILE A 73 5.01 2.66 -8.83
CA ILE A 73 6.21 3.14 -8.13
C ILE A 73 6.97 4.08 -9.05
N GLU A 74 7.29 5.27 -8.56
CA GLU A 74 8.08 6.25 -9.28
C GLU A 74 9.16 6.90 -8.41
N ARG A 75 10.15 7.51 -9.06
CA ARG A 75 11.21 8.27 -8.38
C ARG A 75 10.83 9.75 -8.40
N VAL A 76 10.65 10.34 -7.22
CA VAL A 76 10.17 11.73 -7.05
C VAL A 76 11.29 12.77 -6.95
N ASP A 77 12.52 12.36 -6.62
CA ASP A 77 13.68 13.25 -6.63
C ASP A 77 14.49 12.99 -7.90
N ARG A 78 14.46 13.93 -8.84
CA ARG A 78 15.35 13.97 -10.00
C ARG A 78 16.06 15.30 -10.08
#